data_AF-A0A0G1SZH0-F1
#
_entry.id   AF-A0A0G1SZH0-F1
#
_cell.length_a   1.000
_cell.length_b   1.000
_cell.length_c   1.000
_cell.angle_alpha   90.00
_cell.angle_beta   90.00
_cell.angle_gamma   90.00
#
_symmetry.space_group_name_H-M   'P 1'
#
loop_
_entity.id
_entity.type
_entity.pdbx_description
1 polymer ?
#
loop_
_entity_poly.entity_id
_entity_poly.type
_entity_poly.pdbx_seq_one_letter_code
_entity_poly.pdbx_strand_id
1 'polypeptide(L)'
;KIIREGISEPFEVKIVRDKISIKSVEFSMKSASDSKQADIAYIKISHFNEDTLSNFSAAVNKALNENPRAIILDLQNNPGGFLETAVDVASYWVANNPVVLQQTHSEERTEFPARGKSPLKGQKTIVLVNAGSASASEIVAGALQDYNLATVIGEKTFGKGSVQELQSLPDGSAVKITVAKWFTPKGRSIEGEGIEPDIVVTVDRAKLDDGKDPVLERALELLK
;
A
#
# COMPACT_ATOMS: atom_id res chain seq x y z
N LYS A 1 -5.74 28.82 20.76
CA LYS A 1 -5.34 28.31 22.08
C LYS A 1 -5.64 26.82 22.16
N ILE A 2 -4.66 26.01 22.56
CA ILE A 2 -4.76 24.55 22.65
C ILE A 2 -4.95 24.17 24.12
N ILE A 3 -5.87 23.23 24.40
CA ILE A 3 -6.05 22.61 25.72
C ILE A 3 -5.55 21.17 25.61
N ARG A 4 -4.67 20.74 26.52
CA ARG A 4 -4.05 19.41 26.51
C ARG A 4 -4.09 18.83 27.93
N GLU A 5 -4.39 17.55 28.02
CA GLU A 5 -4.41 16.81 29.28
C GLU A 5 -3.07 16.96 30.02
N GLY A 6 -3.11 17.33 31.30
CA GLY A 6 -1.94 17.65 32.12
C GLY A 6 -1.48 19.12 32.09
N ILE A 7 -2.11 20.00 31.31
CA ILE A 7 -1.82 21.44 31.30
C ILE A 7 -3.09 22.22 31.67
N SER A 8 -3.03 22.95 32.79
CA SER A 8 -4.19 23.61 33.41
C SER A 8 -4.69 24.84 32.66
N GLU A 9 -3.86 25.49 31.84
CA GLU A 9 -4.25 26.69 31.09
C GLU A 9 -4.04 26.56 29.57
N PRO A 10 -4.96 27.11 28.75
CA PRO A 10 -4.81 27.09 27.29
C PRO A 10 -3.59 27.90 26.83
N PHE A 11 -2.72 27.29 26.03
CA PHE A 11 -1.52 27.96 25.51
C PHE A 11 -1.61 28.21 24.00
N GLU A 12 -0.79 29.12 23.50
CA GLU A 12 -0.66 29.42 22.07
C GLU A 12 0.59 28.77 21.50
N VAL A 13 0.42 28.08 20.37
CA VAL A 13 1.53 27.53 19.58
C VAL A 13 1.57 28.32 18.27
N LYS A 14 2.69 29.00 18.01
CA LYS A 14 2.95 29.60 16.69
C LYS A 14 3.45 28.49 15.77
N ILE A 15 2.57 28.01 14.90
CA ILE A 15 2.91 27.03 13.85
C ILE A 15 3.26 27.82 12.59
N VAL A 16 4.48 27.65 12.08
CA VAL A 16 4.87 28.15 10.75
C VAL A 16 4.56 27.06 9.75
N ARG A 17 3.86 27.41 8.66
CA ARG A 17 3.55 26.47 7.58
C ARG A 17 4.85 26.12 6.87
N ASP A 18 5.26 24.86 6.96
CA ASP A 18 6.40 24.32 6.22
C ASP A 18 5.94 23.12 5.37
N LYS A 19 6.66 22.86 4.28
CA LYS A 19 6.42 21.69 3.42
C LYS A 19 7.16 20.49 4.00
N ILE A 20 6.50 19.77 4.90
CA ILE A 20 7.03 18.50 5.43
C ILE A 20 6.94 17.46 4.31
N SER A 21 8.08 17.09 3.73
CA SER A 21 8.17 15.99 2.77
C SER A 21 8.36 14.67 3.52
N ILE A 22 7.26 13.98 3.79
CA ILE A 22 7.31 12.60 4.29
C ILE A 22 7.62 11.73 3.06
N LYS A 23 8.77 11.05 3.06
CA LYS A 23 9.13 10.15 1.97
C LYS A 23 8.06 9.08 1.80
N SER A 24 7.48 8.99 0.62
CA SER A 24 6.45 7.99 0.32
C SER A 24 6.99 6.57 0.26
N VAL A 25 8.29 6.41 -0.05
CA VAL A 25 8.95 5.10 -0.18
C VAL A 25 10.22 5.02 0.65
N GLU A 26 10.37 3.92 1.38
CA GLU A 26 11.59 3.53 2.09
C GLU A 26 12.12 2.22 1.51
N PHE A 27 13.45 2.08 1.44
CA PHE A 27 14.12 0.87 0.95
C PHE A 27 15.24 0.47 1.91
N SER A 28 15.33 -0.82 2.20
CA SER A 28 16.45 -1.42 2.92
C SER A 28 16.64 -2.88 2.53
N MET A 29 17.85 -3.39 2.67
CA MET A 29 18.11 -4.84 2.61
C MET A 29 17.94 -5.42 4.02
N LYS A 30 17.19 -6.52 4.13
CA LYS A 30 16.93 -7.27 5.36
C LYS A 30 17.55 -8.67 5.22
N SER A 31 17.85 -9.30 6.36
CA SER A 31 18.24 -10.72 6.40
C SER A 31 17.07 -11.55 6.90
N ALA A 32 16.77 -12.66 6.22
CA ALA A 32 15.72 -13.60 6.65
C ALA A 32 16.13 -14.43 7.88
N SER A 33 17.43 -14.54 8.20
CA SER A 33 17.93 -15.31 9.34
C SER A 33 19.08 -14.58 10.04
N ASP A 34 19.68 -15.21 11.07
CA ASP A 34 20.94 -14.75 11.67
C ASP A 34 22.14 -14.80 10.69
N SER A 35 21.91 -15.21 9.43
CA SER A 35 22.85 -15.01 8.33
C SER A 35 23.30 -13.56 8.24
N LYS A 36 24.61 -13.34 8.22
CA LYS A 36 25.20 -12.00 8.12
C LYS A 36 24.96 -11.29 6.79
N GLN A 37 24.34 -11.95 5.81
CA GLN A 37 24.09 -11.41 4.49
C GLN A 37 22.61 -11.05 4.33
N ALA A 38 22.35 -9.76 4.07
CA ALA A 38 21.02 -9.28 3.75
C ALA A 38 20.67 -9.64 2.30
N ASP A 39 19.67 -10.50 2.10
CA ASP A 39 19.27 -11.06 0.80
C ASP A 39 17.80 -10.77 0.46
N ILE A 40 17.08 -10.04 1.32
CA ILE A 40 15.69 -9.67 1.13
C ILE A 40 15.58 -8.16 0.91
N ALA A 41 14.97 -7.75 -0.21
CA ALA A 41 14.68 -6.35 -0.45
C ALA A 41 13.37 -5.96 0.25
N TYR A 42 13.45 -5.07 1.24
CA TYR A 42 12.29 -4.50 1.91
C TYR A 42 11.99 -3.12 1.33
N ILE A 43 10.79 -2.97 0.78
CA ILE A 43 10.29 -1.71 0.21
C ILE A 43 8.99 -1.37 0.93
N LYS A 44 8.95 -0.23 1.62
CA LYS A 44 7.74 0.28 2.28
C LYS A 44 7.17 1.42 1.46
N ILE A 45 5.87 1.39 1.23
CA ILE A 45 5.13 2.53 0.65
C ILE A 45 4.16 3.03 1.72
N SER A 46 4.37 4.26 2.19
CA SER A 46 3.52 4.87 3.23
C SER A 46 2.28 5.55 2.65
N HIS A 47 2.36 6.07 1.41
CA HIS A 47 1.27 6.71 0.68
C HIS A 47 1.51 6.61 -0.83
N PHE A 48 0.44 6.62 -1.63
CA PHE A 48 0.52 6.68 -3.09
C PHE A 48 0.34 8.13 -3.59
N ASN A 49 1.43 8.90 -3.63
CA ASN A 49 1.44 10.31 -4.04
C ASN A 49 2.27 10.53 -5.31
N GLU A 50 2.38 11.79 -5.76
CA GLU A 50 3.10 12.20 -6.98
C GLU A 50 4.56 11.70 -7.03
N ASP A 51 5.25 11.66 -5.89
CA ASP A 51 6.66 11.28 -5.78
C ASP A 51 6.89 9.76 -5.68
N THR A 52 5.81 8.99 -5.46
CA THR A 52 5.91 7.57 -5.10
C THR A 52 6.47 6.75 -6.25
N LEU A 53 6.02 6.96 -7.48
CA LEU A 53 6.48 6.17 -8.61
C LEU A 53 8.00 6.35 -8.85
N SER A 54 8.50 7.59 -8.80
CA SER A 54 9.93 7.85 -8.94
C SER A 54 10.76 7.22 -7.82
N ASN A 55 10.30 7.33 -6.58
CA ASN A 55 11.01 6.76 -5.42
C ASN A 55 10.95 5.23 -5.43
N PHE A 56 9.82 4.65 -5.82
CA PHE A 56 9.63 3.21 -5.96
C PHE A 56 10.51 2.64 -7.07
N SER A 57 10.57 3.31 -8.24
CA SER A 57 11.47 2.92 -9.32
C SER A 57 12.94 2.91 -8.88
N ALA A 58 13.37 3.94 -8.15
CA ALA A 58 14.72 4.00 -7.59
C ALA A 58 14.99 2.88 -6.58
N ALA A 59 14.02 2.55 -5.72
CA ALA A 59 14.11 1.43 -4.77
C ALA A 59 14.22 0.08 -5.49
N VAL A 60 13.41 -0.15 -6.53
CA VAL A 60 13.47 -1.38 -7.34
C VAL A 60 14.80 -1.50 -8.08
N ASN A 61 15.31 -0.43 -8.68
CA ASN A 61 16.60 -0.49 -9.36
C ASN A 61 17.74 -0.82 -8.39
N LYS A 62 17.71 -0.27 -7.17
CA LYS A 62 18.65 -0.65 -6.10
C LYS A 62 18.49 -2.11 -5.73
N ALA A 63 17.26 -2.57 -5.48
CA ALA A 63 16.97 -3.96 -5.16
C ALA A 63 17.53 -4.89 -6.25
N LEU A 64 17.22 -4.67 -7.52
CA LEU A 64 17.71 -5.52 -8.62
C LEU A 64 19.24 -5.58 -8.71
N ASN A 65 19.95 -4.49 -8.39
CA ASN A 65 21.42 -4.49 -8.33
C ASN A 65 21.98 -5.34 -7.17
N GLU A 66 21.26 -5.43 -6.04
CA GLU A 66 21.61 -6.27 -4.90
C GLU A 66 21.20 -7.74 -5.10
N ASN A 67 20.47 -8.05 -6.18
CA ASN A 67 20.01 -9.40 -6.54
C ASN A 67 19.33 -10.17 -5.37
N PRO A 68 18.26 -9.62 -4.79
CA PRO A 68 17.58 -10.21 -3.64
C PRO A 68 16.92 -11.53 -4.02
N ARG A 69 16.89 -12.45 -3.06
CA ARG A 69 16.15 -13.70 -3.20
C ARG A 69 14.65 -13.50 -3.13
N ALA A 70 14.17 -12.47 -2.42
CA ALA A 70 12.76 -12.11 -2.36
C ALA A 70 12.56 -10.61 -2.07
N ILE A 71 11.35 -10.12 -2.34
CA ILE A 71 10.90 -8.78 -2.01
C ILE A 71 9.83 -8.86 -0.93
N ILE A 72 9.93 -7.98 0.06
CA ILE A 72 8.84 -7.64 0.97
C ILE A 72 8.33 -6.25 0.60
N LEU A 73 7.09 -6.17 0.17
CA LEU A 73 6.37 -4.92 -0.07
C LEU A 73 5.51 -4.60 1.15
N ASP A 74 5.87 -3.59 1.92
CA ASP A 74 5.14 -3.19 3.12
C ASP A 74 4.14 -2.07 2.79
N LEU A 75 2.85 -2.39 2.92
CA LEU A 75 1.71 -1.48 2.75
C LEU A 75 0.96 -1.27 4.09
N GLN A 76 1.53 -1.69 5.22
CA GLN A 76 0.93 -1.51 6.54
C GLN A 76 0.75 -0.01 6.82
N ASN A 77 -0.44 0.35 7.32
CA ASN A 77 -0.83 1.72 7.63
C ASN A 77 -0.82 2.70 6.42
N ASN A 78 -0.80 2.19 5.19
CA ASN A 78 -0.90 3.02 4.00
C ASN A 78 -2.38 3.22 3.61
N PRO A 79 -2.95 4.43 3.79
CA PRO A 79 -4.37 4.71 3.54
C PRO A 79 -4.72 4.82 2.04
N GLY A 80 -3.75 4.58 1.16
CA GLY A 80 -3.87 4.64 -0.28
C GLY A 80 -3.32 5.93 -0.86
N GLY A 81 -4.01 6.46 -1.87
CA GLY A 81 -3.60 7.64 -2.63
C GLY A 81 -4.07 7.54 -4.07
N PHE A 82 -3.26 8.00 -5.02
CA PHE A 82 -3.62 8.04 -6.43
C PHE A 82 -3.70 6.64 -7.07
N LEU A 83 -4.81 6.41 -7.77
CA LEU A 83 -5.07 5.20 -8.54
C LEU A 83 -3.95 4.90 -9.54
N GLU A 84 -3.57 5.90 -10.32
CA GLU A 84 -2.56 5.78 -11.38
C GLU A 84 -1.23 5.27 -10.82
N THR A 85 -0.80 5.82 -9.69
CA THR A 85 0.39 5.38 -8.97
C THR A 85 0.26 3.94 -8.48
N ALA A 86 -0.92 3.53 -8.02
CA ALA A 86 -1.18 2.15 -7.60
C ALA A 86 -1.07 1.17 -8.79
N VAL A 87 -1.67 1.53 -9.93
CA VAL A 87 -1.59 0.77 -11.18
C VAL A 87 -0.13 0.65 -11.63
N ASP A 88 0.60 1.76 -11.65
CA ASP A 88 2.01 1.78 -12.07
C ASP A 88 2.89 0.94 -11.14
N VAL A 89 2.69 1.00 -9.81
CA VAL A 89 3.40 0.15 -8.83
C VAL A 89 3.08 -1.33 -9.04
N ALA A 90 1.80 -1.71 -9.13
CA ALA A 90 1.41 -3.10 -9.36
C ALA A 90 1.95 -3.66 -10.68
N SER A 91 2.09 -2.80 -11.70
CA SER A 91 2.63 -3.15 -13.01
C SER A 91 4.09 -3.60 -12.98
N TYR A 92 4.81 -3.40 -11.87
CA TYR A 92 6.15 -3.98 -11.71
C TYR A 92 6.12 -5.51 -11.69
N TRP A 93 5.01 -6.10 -11.26
CA TRP A 93 4.80 -7.55 -11.24
C TRP A 93 3.78 -8.00 -12.29
N VAL A 94 2.67 -7.28 -12.42
CA VAL A 94 1.58 -7.60 -13.35
C VAL A 94 1.99 -7.22 -14.77
N ALA A 95 1.88 -8.17 -15.71
CA ALA A 95 2.28 -7.98 -17.11
C ALA A 95 1.15 -7.44 -17.99
N ASN A 96 0.47 -8.31 -18.73
CA ASN A 96 -0.53 -7.90 -19.74
C ASN A 96 -1.97 -8.04 -19.23
N ASN A 97 -2.18 -7.90 -17.92
CA ASN A 97 -3.49 -8.11 -17.31
C ASN A 97 -3.98 -6.85 -16.57
N PRO A 98 -5.30 -6.69 -16.36
CA PRO A 98 -5.86 -5.66 -15.50
C PRO A 98 -5.29 -5.68 -14.08
N VAL A 99 -4.94 -4.52 -13.53
CA VAL A 99 -4.59 -4.36 -12.11
C VAL A 99 -5.85 -4.21 -11.27
N VAL A 100 -6.85 -3.49 -11.78
CA VAL A 100 -8.10 -3.21 -11.05
C VAL A 100 -9.22 -2.99 -12.05
N LEU A 101 -10.45 -3.29 -11.61
CA LEU A 101 -11.67 -3.01 -12.35
C LEU A 101 -12.44 -1.92 -11.60
N GLN A 102 -12.94 -0.92 -12.32
CA GLN A 102 -13.94 0.02 -11.83
C GLN A 102 -15.30 -0.45 -12.27
N GLN A 103 -16.30 -0.41 -11.39
CA GLN A 103 -17.69 -0.62 -11.74
C GLN A 103 -18.55 0.55 -11.29
N THR A 104 -19.28 1.16 -12.22
CA THR A 104 -20.20 2.26 -11.93
C THR A 104 -21.53 1.75 -11.36
N HIS A 105 -22.41 2.67 -10.94
CA HIS A 105 -23.77 2.33 -10.54
C HIS A 105 -24.64 1.72 -11.66
N SER A 106 -24.28 1.93 -12.94
CA SER A 106 -24.95 1.32 -14.09
C SER A 106 -24.40 -0.07 -14.44
N GLU A 107 -23.59 -0.66 -13.55
CA GLU A 107 -22.91 -1.96 -13.76
C GLU A 107 -21.92 -1.95 -14.94
N GLU A 108 -21.56 -0.79 -15.47
CA GLU A 108 -20.52 -0.65 -16.48
C GLU A 108 -19.15 -0.88 -15.85
N ARG A 109 -18.32 -1.73 -16.48
CA ARG A 109 -16.98 -2.05 -16.02
C ARG A 109 -15.90 -1.42 -16.90
N THR A 110 -14.93 -0.80 -16.26
CA THR A 110 -13.71 -0.30 -16.88
C THR A 110 -12.51 -1.01 -16.29
N GLU A 111 -11.64 -1.54 -17.14
CA GLU A 111 -10.40 -2.20 -16.72
C GLU A 111 -9.25 -1.21 -16.74
N PHE A 112 -8.39 -1.28 -15.72
CA PHE A 112 -7.15 -0.51 -15.66
C PHE A 112 -5.98 -1.49 -15.85
N PRO A 113 -5.47 -1.65 -17.09
CA PRO A 113 -4.40 -2.59 -17.41
C PRO A 113 -3.08 -2.18 -16.79
N ALA A 114 -2.26 -3.18 -16.47
CA ALA A 114 -0.87 -2.96 -16.14
C ALA A 114 -0.10 -2.33 -17.31
N ARG A 115 0.99 -1.61 -16.97
CA ARG A 115 1.76 -0.75 -17.88
C ARG A 115 3.24 -1.07 -17.83
N GLY A 116 3.93 -0.91 -18.96
CA GLY A 116 5.38 -1.12 -19.02
C GLY A 116 5.79 -2.59 -19.15
N LYS A 117 6.94 -2.97 -18.57
CA LYS A 117 7.63 -4.26 -18.83
C LYS A 117 7.69 -5.23 -17.64
N SER A 118 7.10 -4.90 -16.51
CA SER A 118 7.06 -5.76 -15.30
C SER A 118 8.44 -6.28 -14.85
N PRO A 119 9.37 -5.40 -14.46
CA PRO A 119 10.74 -5.78 -14.09
C PRO A 119 10.85 -6.74 -12.89
N LEU A 120 9.79 -6.89 -12.08
CA LEU A 120 9.73 -7.83 -10.95
C LEU A 120 8.95 -9.10 -11.27
N LYS A 121 8.60 -9.34 -12.54
CA LYS A 121 7.88 -10.55 -12.96
C LYS A 121 8.67 -11.80 -12.56
N GLY A 122 8.04 -12.68 -11.79
CA GLY A 122 8.64 -13.93 -11.29
C GLY A 122 9.46 -13.78 -10.02
N GLN A 123 9.65 -12.56 -9.51
CA GLN A 123 10.34 -12.34 -8.23
C GLN A 123 9.45 -12.81 -7.06
N LYS A 124 9.99 -13.68 -6.20
CA LYS A 124 9.29 -14.10 -4.97
C LYS A 124 8.95 -12.85 -4.13
N THR A 125 7.66 -12.65 -3.86
CA THR A 125 7.18 -11.43 -3.20
C THR A 125 6.22 -11.76 -2.06
N ILE A 126 6.37 -11.05 -0.94
CA ILE A 126 5.42 -11.03 0.17
C ILE A 126 4.91 -9.59 0.32
N VAL A 127 3.60 -9.40 0.47
CA VAL A 127 2.98 -8.09 0.76
C VAL A 127 2.51 -8.06 2.20
N LEU A 128 2.93 -7.05 2.97
CA LEU A 128 2.47 -6.85 4.34
C LEU A 128 1.31 -5.86 4.36
N VAL A 129 0.23 -6.22 5.04
CA VAL A 129 -0.99 -5.40 5.14
C VAL A 129 -1.56 -5.41 6.55
N ASN A 130 -2.34 -4.38 6.89
CA ASN A 130 -3.11 -4.36 8.11
C ASN A 130 -4.42 -3.56 7.94
N ALA A 131 -5.16 -3.37 9.03
CA ALA A 131 -6.41 -2.60 9.03
C ALA A 131 -6.25 -1.13 8.61
N GLY A 132 -5.03 -0.58 8.58
CA GLY A 132 -4.73 0.75 8.06
C GLY A 132 -4.37 0.77 6.56
N SER A 133 -4.20 -0.39 5.93
CA SER A 133 -4.04 -0.52 4.49
C SER A 133 -5.40 -0.29 3.81
N ALA A 134 -5.50 0.74 2.97
CA ALA A 134 -6.75 1.10 2.32
C ALA A 134 -6.58 1.53 0.85
N SER A 135 -7.65 1.45 0.07
CA SER A 135 -7.76 2.00 -1.27
C SER A 135 -6.64 1.55 -2.22
N ALA A 136 -5.77 2.45 -2.68
CA ALA A 136 -4.64 2.09 -3.55
C ALA A 136 -3.78 0.92 -3.00
N SER A 137 -3.60 0.81 -1.68
CA SER A 137 -2.90 -0.32 -1.06
C SER A 137 -3.64 -1.65 -1.30
N GLU A 138 -4.97 -1.63 -1.23
CA GLU A 138 -5.85 -2.78 -1.43
C GLU A 138 -5.90 -3.18 -2.91
N ILE A 139 -5.82 -2.20 -3.82
CA ILE A 139 -5.68 -2.44 -5.25
C ILE A 139 -4.38 -3.22 -5.54
N VAL A 140 -3.25 -2.75 -5.02
CA VAL A 140 -1.95 -3.42 -5.23
C VAL A 140 -1.96 -4.83 -4.60
N ALA A 141 -2.34 -4.93 -3.32
CA ALA A 141 -2.38 -6.22 -2.62
C ALA A 141 -3.34 -7.21 -3.31
N GLY A 142 -4.55 -6.77 -3.64
CA GLY A 142 -5.57 -7.59 -4.29
C GLY A 142 -5.17 -8.05 -5.69
N ALA A 143 -4.53 -7.19 -6.50
CA ALA A 143 -4.05 -7.57 -7.82
C ALA A 143 -2.94 -8.62 -7.76
N LEU A 144 -1.96 -8.42 -6.87
CA LEU A 144 -0.85 -9.37 -6.71
C LEU A 144 -1.33 -10.70 -6.14
N GLN A 145 -2.28 -10.67 -5.20
CA GLN A 145 -2.90 -11.87 -4.64
C GLN A 145 -3.72 -12.63 -5.69
N ASP A 146 -4.58 -11.95 -6.45
CA ASP A 146 -5.44 -12.57 -7.45
C ASP A 146 -4.63 -13.32 -8.52
N TYR A 147 -3.47 -12.80 -8.90
CA TYR A 147 -2.58 -13.43 -9.86
C TYR A 147 -1.54 -14.38 -9.26
N ASN A 148 -1.59 -14.64 -7.94
CA ASN A 148 -0.60 -15.43 -7.21
C ASN A 148 0.84 -14.92 -7.44
N LEU A 149 1.01 -13.60 -7.59
CA LEU A 149 2.30 -12.95 -7.78
C LEU A 149 2.98 -12.61 -6.43
N ALA A 150 2.20 -12.55 -5.36
CA ALA A 150 2.70 -12.37 -4.01
C ALA A 150 1.81 -13.08 -2.99
N THR A 151 2.38 -13.42 -1.83
CA THR A 151 1.63 -13.85 -0.65
C THR A 151 1.33 -12.62 0.21
N VAL A 152 0.06 -12.39 0.52
CA VAL A 152 -0.40 -11.30 1.40
C VAL A 152 -0.43 -11.79 2.85
N ILE A 153 0.20 -11.05 3.76
CA ILE A 153 0.35 -11.43 5.16
C ILE A 153 -0.03 -10.25 6.06
N GLY A 154 -0.72 -10.53 7.18
CA GLY A 154 -1.00 -9.54 8.22
C GLY A 154 -2.45 -9.59 8.71
N GLU A 155 -3.08 -8.42 8.82
CA GLU A 155 -4.49 -8.30 9.19
C GLU A 155 -5.34 -7.93 7.97
N LYS A 156 -6.63 -8.27 8.01
CA LYS A 156 -7.61 -7.82 7.00
C LYS A 156 -7.52 -6.30 6.79
N THR A 157 -7.53 -5.88 5.52
CA THR A 157 -7.44 -4.46 5.16
C THR A 157 -8.73 -3.69 5.42
N PHE A 158 -8.68 -2.37 5.23
CA PHE A 158 -9.76 -1.46 5.64
C PHE A 158 -11.09 -1.67 4.90
N GLY A 159 -11.06 -2.00 3.61
CA GLY A 159 -12.24 -2.15 2.75
C GLY A 159 -12.72 -0.85 2.11
N LYS A 160 -11.80 0.03 1.68
CA LYS A 160 -12.13 1.28 0.98
C LYS A 160 -11.99 1.09 -0.53
N GLY A 161 -13.08 0.65 -1.15
CA GLY A 161 -13.18 0.42 -2.59
C GLY A 161 -13.89 1.54 -3.35
N SER A 162 -14.30 2.64 -2.73
CA SER A 162 -15.02 3.71 -3.44
C SER A 162 -14.14 4.53 -4.39
N VAL A 163 -14.63 4.81 -5.60
CA VAL A 163 -14.09 5.82 -6.53
C VAL A 163 -14.77 7.15 -6.24
N GLN A 164 -13.99 8.20 -6.00
CA GLN A 164 -14.52 9.52 -5.69
C GLN A 164 -14.07 10.56 -6.70
N GLU A 165 -15.01 11.32 -7.24
CA GLU A 165 -14.76 12.46 -8.12
C GLU A 165 -15.00 13.78 -7.40
N LEU A 166 -14.20 14.79 -7.74
CA LEU A 166 -14.40 16.17 -7.26
C LEU A 166 -15.14 16.96 -8.35
N GLN A 167 -16.32 17.45 -8.04
CA GLN A 167 -17.08 18.33 -8.93
C GLN A 167 -17.07 19.76 -8.39
N SER A 168 -16.52 20.68 -9.17
CA SER A 168 -16.54 22.10 -8.87
C SER A 168 -17.93 22.69 -9.09
N LEU A 169 -18.36 23.56 -8.19
CA LEU A 169 -19.64 24.25 -8.24
C LEU A 169 -19.46 25.71 -8.71
N PRO A 170 -20.51 26.35 -9.27
CA PRO A 170 -20.42 27.70 -9.83
C PRO A 170 -20.00 28.80 -8.83
N ASP A 171 -20.21 28.57 -7.53
CA ASP A 171 -19.84 29.47 -6.45
C ASP A 171 -18.37 29.33 -6.00
N GLY A 172 -17.60 28.44 -6.65
CA GLY A 172 -16.21 28.15 -6.33
C GLY A 172 -16.02 27.08 -5.25
N SER A 173 -17.11 26.53 -4.69
CA SER A 173 -17.04 25.35 -3.82
C SER A 173 -16.87 24.06 -4.63
N ALA A 174 -16.69 22.92 -3.96
CA ALA A 174 -16.60 21.62 -4.62
C ALA A 174 -17.25 20.52 -3.79
N VAL A 175 -17.84 19.54 -4.47
CA VAL A 175 -18.41 18.33 -3.85
C VAL A 175 -17.57 17.12 -4.25
N LYS A 176 -17.31 16.24 -3.27
CA LYS A 176 -16.64 14.97 -3.51
C LYS A 176 -17.67 13.85 -3.50
N ILE A 177 -17.93 13.24 -4.66
CA ILE A 177 -19.03 12.28 -4.85
C ILE A 177 -18.44 10.90 -5.15
N THR A 178 -18.96 9.87 -4.48
CA THR A 178 -18.66 8.48 -4.85
C THR A 178 -19.43 8.10 -6.11
N VAL A 179 -18.71 7.71 -7.16
CA VAL A 179 -19.30 7.44 -8.50
C VAL A 179 -19.22 5.98 -8.92
N ALA A 180 -18.32 5.21 -8.30
CA ALA A 180 -18.05 3.82 -8.67
C ALA A 180 -17.38 3.05 -7.51
N LYS A 181 -17.17 1.75 -7.73
CA LYS A 181 -16.46 0.83 -6.84
C LYS A 181 -15.27 0.18 -7.54
N TRP A 182 -14.22 -0.08 -6.80
CA TRP A 182 -13.06 -0.87 -7.19
C TRP A 182 -13.30 -2.35 -6.91
N PHE A 183 -12.91 -3.17 -7.87
CA PHE A 183 -12.88 -4.61 -7.78
C PHE A 183 -11.48 -5.10 -8.13
N THR A 184 -11.05 -6.17 -7.48
CA THR A 184 -9.82 -6.88 -7.84
C THR A 184 -9.96 -7.49 -9.24
N PRO A 185 -8.86 -7.92 -9.89
CA PRO A 185 -8.95 -8.48 -11.24
C PRO A 185 -9.84 -9.72 -11.40
N LYS A 186 -10.02 -10.51 -10.33
CA LYS A 186 -10.97 -11.64 -10.29
C LYS A 186 -12.39 -11.24 -9.85
N GLY A 187 -12.67 -9.94 -9.74
CA GLY A 187 -14.01 -9.42 -9.47
C GLY A 187 -14.44 -9.46 -8.00
N ARG A 188 -13.50 -9.55 -7.04
CA ARG A 188 -13.83 -9.36 -5.62
C ARG A 188 -14.05 -7.88 -5.34
N SER A 189 -15.09 -7.54 -4.59
CA SER A 189 -15.30 -6.14 -4.21
C SER A 189 -14.26 -5.73 -3.18
N ILE A 190 -13.73 -4.52 -3.27
CA ILE A 190 -12.88 -3.96 -2.20
C ILE A 190 -13.76 -3.21 -1.18
N GLU A 191 -14.85 -2.60 -1.63
CA GLU A 191 -15.71 -1.77 -0.79
C GLU A 191 -16.45 -2.59 0.27
N GLY A 192 -16.20 -2.29 1.55
CA GLY A 192 -16.79 -3.00 2.70
C GLY A 192 -16.21 -4.40 2.96
N GLU A 193 -15.54 -5.00 1.98
CA GLU A 193 -14.94 -6.32 2.08
C GLU A 193 -13.45 -6.28 2.40
N GLY A 194 -12.68 -5.38 1.80
CA GLY A 194 -11.22 -5.37 1.88
C GLY A 194 -10.54 -6.60 1.26
N ILE A 195 -9.26 -6.75 1.56
CA ILE A 195 -8.41 -7.86 1.14
C ILE A 195 -8.13 -8.70 2.38
N GLU A 196 -8.60 -9.94 2.34
CA GLU A 196 -8.24 -10.95 3.34
C GLU A 196 -6.81 -11.45 3.03
N PRO A 197 -5.88 -11.43 4.01
CA PRO A 197 -4.53 -11.93 3.78
C PRO A 197 -4.52 -13.46 3.60
N ASP A 198 -3.56 -13.96 2.82
CA ASP A 198 -3.34 -15.41 2.66
C ASP A 198 -2.86 -16.04 3.99
N ILE A 199 -2.12 -15.27 4.79
CA ILE A 199 -1.64 -15.66 6.11
C ILE A 199 -2.01 -14.58 7.12
N VAL A 200 -2.97 -14.90 7.98
CA VAL A 200 -3.40 -14.01 9.07
C VAL A 200 -2.34 -13.97 10.18
N VAL A 201 -1.94 -12.78 10.58
CA VAL A 201 -1.07 -12.52 11.72
C VAL A 201 -1.78 -11.52 12.64
N THR A 202 -2.26 -12.01 13.78
CA THR A 202 -2.92 -11.17 14.78
C THR A 202 -1.87 -10.44 15.61
N VAL A 203 -1.93 -9.11 15.62
CA VAL A 203 -1.00 -8.29 16.41
C VAL A 203 -1.70 -7.81 17.68
N ASP A 204 -1.24 -8.31 18.84
CA ASP A 204 -1.70 -7.83 20.14
C ASP A 204 -1.10 -6.44 20.43
N ARG A 205 -1.87 -5.40 20.10
CA ARG A 205 -1.43 -4.00 20.24
C ARG A 205 -1.13 -3.59 21.69
N ALA A 206 -1.64 -4.32 22.68
CA ALA A 206 -1.33 -4.07 24.08
C ALA A 206 0.05 -4.64 24.50
N LYS A 207 0.63 -5.50 23.68
CA LYS A 207 1.93 -6.18 23.93
C LYS A 207 2.97 -5.90 22.85
N LEU A 208 2.71 -4.94 21.98
CA LEU A 208 3.67 -4.50 20.97
C LEU A 208 4.84 -3.82 21.70
N ASP A 209 6.00 -4.47 21.70
CA ASP A 209 7.25 -3.81 22.09
C ASP A 209 7.59 -2.73 21.07
N ASP A 210 8.09 -1.58 21.55
CA ASP A 210 8.59 -0.51 20.68
C ASP A 210 9.67 -1.06 19.73
N GLY A 211 9.37 -1.01 18.42
CA GLY A 211 10.31 -1.41 17.36
C GLY A 211 10.20 -2.84 16.85
N LYS A 212 9.30 -3.68 17.38
CA LYS A 212 8.98 -4.99 16.78
C LYS A 212 7.82 -4.90 15.80
N ASP A 213 7.94 -5.61 14.69
CA ASP A 213 6.88 -5.79 13.71
C ASP A 213 6.65 -7.31 13.53
N PRO A 214 5.66 -7.89 14.23
CA PRO A 214 5.38 -9.32 14.15
C PRO A 214 5.02 -9.80 12.74
N VAL A 215 4.45 -8.93 11.91
CA VAL A 215 4.07 -9.25 10.53
C VAL A 215 5.32 -9.35 9.66
N LEU A 216 6.25 -8.41 9.81
CA LEU A 216 7.55 -8.45 9.15
C LEU A 216 8.39 -9.65 9.64
N GLU A 217 8.45 -9.90 10.94
CA GLU A 217 9.16 -11.05 11.51
C GLU A 217 8.63 -12.36 10.91
N ARG A 218 7.30 -12.51 10.85
CA ARG A 218 6.66 -13.67 10.25
C ARG A 218 6.98 -13.82 8.76
N ALA A 219 6.97 -12.71 8.02
CA ALA A 219 7.35 -12.71 6.61
C ALA A 219 8.81 -13.15 6.41
N LEU A 220 9.73 -12.68 7.23
CA LEU A 220 11.14 -13.07 7.19
C LEU A 220 11.32 -14.55 7.52
N GLU A 221 10.57 -15.10 8.48
CA GLU A 221 10.58 -16.54 8.79
C GLU A 221 10.16 -17.41 7.61
N LEU A 222 9.11 -17.01 6.87
CA LEU A 222 8.64 -17.73 5.68
C LEU A 222 9.62 -17.65 4.50
N LEU A 223 10.58 -16.72 4.60
CA LEU A 223 11.67 -16.57 3.66
C LEU A 223 12.96 -17.23 4.17
N LYS A 224 13.01 -17.88 5.35
CA LYS A 224 14.15 -18.74 5.69
C LYS A 224 14.20 -19.95 4.76
#